data_AF-A0A7S4W8J9-F1
#
_entry.id   AF-A0A7S4W8J9-F1
#
_cell.length_a   1.000
_cell.length_b   1.000
_cell.length_c   1.000
_cell.angle_alpha   90.00
_cell.angle_beta   90.00
_cell.angle_gamma   90.00
#
_symmetry.space_group_name_H-M   'P 1'
#
loop_
_entity.id
_entity.type
_entity.pdbx_description
1 polymer ?
#
loop_
_entity_poly.entity_id
_entity_poly.type
_entity_poly.pdbx_seq_one_letter_code
_entity_poly.pdbx_strand_id
1 'polypeptide(L)'
;MRSLHPLVALLAFLQTSNLSAAFSQPSPPKTIYGIPNSGWASPKWNWGSAFGTGHDCAMICRNQYNTPAKREKLVDTLIKADPKDSESLDFEEVKLVLALAWQKARRYGLESYGQILDEMAKAERYEIGDEEECSRLFVQDMQKRFMWLNAEVDDKIAMSTLWYETSDYDVGRRRCSGLVLKAMGFIEDGC
;
A
#
# COMPACT_ATOMS: atom_id res chain seq x y z
N MET A 1 -75.80 6.05 32.01
CA MET A 1 -74.79 6.74 32.85
C MET A 1 -73.57 5.85 32.99
N ARG A 2 -72.39 6.41 32.72
CA ARG A 2 -71.02 5.91 32.99
C ARG A 2 -70.49 4.77 32.11
N SER A 3 -69.86 5.22 31.03
CA SER A 3 -68.74 4.58 30.32
C SER A 3 -67.56 4.31 31.27
N LEU A 4 -66.93 3.14 31.11
CA LEU A 4 -65.58 2.82 31.59
C LEU A 4 -64.93 1.83 30.60
N HIS A 5 -63.97 2.33 29.81
CA HIS A 5 -62.93 1.50 29.18
C HIS A 5 -61.96 0.98 30.25
N PRO A 6 -61.24 -0.12 29.97
CA PRO A 6 -59.78 0.00 30.06
C PRO A 6 -59.02 -0.74 28.96
N LEU A 7 -58.07 0.02 28.40
CA LEU A 7 -56.65 -0.31 28.26
C LEU A 7 -56.24 -1.56 27.48
N VAL A 8 -55.93 -1.29 26.21
CA VAL A 8 -54.82 -1.85 25.45
C VAL A 8 -53.53 -1.87 26.30
N ALA A 9 -52.87 -3.03 26.36
CA ALA A 9 -51.46 -3.13 26.74
C ALA A 9 -50.76 -4.02 25.69
N LEU A 10 -50.28 -3.39 24.62
CA LEU A 10 -49.40 -4.00 23.64
C LEU A 10 -47.97 -3.94 24.21
N LEU A 11 -47.44 -5.09 24.60
CA LEU A 11 -46.04 -5.24 24.99
C LEU A 11 -45.15 -5.00 23.76
N ALA A 12 -44.56 -3.80 23.66
CA ALA A 12 -43.50 -3.51 22.72
C ALA A 12 -42.18 -4.10 23.26
N PHE A 13 -41.74 -5.21 22.66
CA PHE A 13 -40.36 -5.69 22.82
C PHE A 13 -39.42 -4.72 22.08
N LEU A 14 -38.82 -3.79 22.81
CA LEU A 14 -37.66 -3.03 22.34
C LEU A 14 -36.45 -3.97 22.37
N GLN A 15 -36.16 -4.63 21.25
CA GLN A 15 -34.84 -5.20 21.00
C GLN A 15 -33.85 -4.03 20.86
N THR A 16 -33.15 -3.71 21.94
CA THR A 16 -31.98 -2.84 21.88
C THR A 16 -30.89 -3.62 21.13
N SER A 17 -30.75 -3.35 19.84
CA SER A 17 -29.58 -3.74 19.08
C SER A 17 -28.37 -3.11 19.74
N ASN A 18 -27.55 -3.92 20.42
CA ASN A 18 -26.23 -3.50 20.87
C ASN A 18 -25.43 -3.14 19.61
N LEU A 19 -25.36 -1.84 19.30
CA LEU A 19 -24.33 -1.28 18.44
C LEU A 19 -23.00 -1.44 19.19
N SER A 20 -22.39 -2.62 19.06
CA SER A 20 -20.97 -2.78 19.36
C SER A 20 -20.22 -1.92 18.35
N ALA A 21 -19.90 -0.69 18.73
CA ALA A 21 -18.85 0.07 18.08
C ALA A 21 -17.58 -0.76 18.22
N ALA A 22 -17.21 -1.46 17.15
CA ALA A 22 -15.91 -2.10 17.05
C ALA A 22 -14.87 -0.97 17.07
N PHE A 23 -14.31 -0.70 18.26
CA PHE A 23 -13.09 0.05 18.36
C PHE A 23 -12.04 -0.75 17.59
N SER A 24 -11.72 -0.28 16.38
CA SER A 24 -10.62 -0.82 15.60
C SER A 24 -9.37 -0.66 16.47
N GLN A 25 -8.87 -1.77 17.01
CA GLN A 25 -7.62 -1.77 17.74
C GLN A 25 -6.56 -1.17 16.79
N PRO A 26 -5.76 -0.18 17.23
CA PRO A 26 -4.69 0.31 16.39
C PRO A 26 -3.78 -0.87 16.04
N SER A 27 -3.58 -1.09 14.74
CA SER A 27 -2.67 -2.10 14.22
C SER A 27 -1.28 -1.88 14.84
N PRO A 28 -0.52 -2.96 15.14
CA PRO A 28 0.84 -2.81 15.64
C PRO A 28 1.65 -1.98 14.64
N PRO A 29 2.55 -1.11 15.13
CA PRO A 29 3.32 -0.23 14.26
C PRO A 29 4.13 -1.06 13.27
N LYS A 30 3.94 -0.79 11.98
CA LYS A 30 4.67 -1.44 10.89
C LYS A 30 6.17 -1.13 11.00
N THR A 31 7.01 -2.03 10.52
CA THR A 31 8.47 -1.91 10.49
C THR A 31 9.00 -2.16 9.09
N ILE A 32 10.20 -1.67 8.80
CA ILE A 32 10.90 -1.84 7.52
C ILE A 32 12.31 -2.31 7.87
N TYR A 33 12.74 -3.45 7.32
CA TYR A 33 14.02 -4.10 7.68
C TYR A 33 14.16 -4.40 9.18
N GLY A 34 13.04 -4.62 9.88
CA GLY A 34 13.03 -4.86 11.32
C GLY A 34 13.42 -3.67 12.19
N ILE A 35 13.52 -2.45 11.64
CA ILE A 35 13.83 -1.24 12.40
C ILE A 35 12.60 -0.80 13.20
N PRO A 36 12.70 -0.64 14.54
CA PRO A 36 11.56 -0.20 15.34
C PRO A 36 11.12 1.22 14.97
N ASN A 37 9.82 1.46 14.86
CA ASN A 37 9.24 2.76 14.50
C ASN A 37 9.69 3.27 13.12
N SER A 38 9.77 2.37 12.13
CA SER A 38 10.13 2.74 10.75
C SER A 38 9.00 2.55 9.74
N GLY A 39 7.78 2.21 10.17
CA GLY A 39 6.60 2.29 9.31
C GLY A 39 6.30 3.72 8.89
N TRP A 40 5.55 3.89 7.80
CA TRP A 40 5.36 5.19 7.17
C TRP A 40 4.57 6.17 8.06
N ALA A 41 3.64 5.66 8.87
CA ALA A 41 2.89 6.46 9.85
C ALA A 41 3.70 6.79 11.12
N SER A 42 4.94 6.34 11.25
CA SER A 42 5.73 6.58 12.45
C SER A 42 6.10 8.07 12.58
N PRO A 43 6.01 8.67 13.78
CA PRO A 43 6.53 10.02 14.02
C PRO A 43 8.06 10.11 13.88
N LYS A 44 8.76 8.97 13.84
CA LYS A 44 10.21 8.92 13.55
C LYS A 44 10.52 8.81 12.06
N TRP A 45 9.51 8.58 11.23
CA TRP A 45 9.63 8.53 9.78
C TRP A 45 9.77 9.95 9.23
N ASN A 46 10.99 10.28 8.80
CA ASN A 46 11.30 11.58 8.20
C ASN A 46 11.71 11.38 6.73
N TRP A 47 10.72 11.26 5.85
CA TRP A 47 10.97 11.10 4.42
C TRP A 47 11.75 12.29 3.85
N GLY A 48 12.81 12.02 3.08
CA GLY A 48 13.66 13.06 2.49
C GLY A 48 14.59 13.80 3.45
N SER A 49 14.55 13.49 4.76
CA SER A 49 15.50 14.01 5.75
C SER A 49 16.82 13.22 5.72
N ALA A 50 17.92 13.88 6.11
CA ALA A 50 19.20 13.23 6.38
C ALA A 50 19.24 12.46 7.71
N PHE A 51 18.18 12.57 8.52
CA PHE A 51 18.08 11.98 9.85
C PHE A 51 16.72 11.32 10.07
N GLY A 52 16.69 10.20 10.79
CA GLY A 52 15.48 9.45 11.15
C GLY A 52 15.38 8.09 10.44
N THR A 53 14.37 7.30 10.81
CA THR A 53 14.26 5.90 10.37
C THR A 53 14.07 5.77 8.85
N GLY A 54 13.45 6.76 8.21
CA GLY A 54 13.35 6.80 6.74
C GLY A 54 14.69 6.90 6.02
N HIS A 55 15.66 7.63 6.58
CA HIS A 55 17.01 7.70 6.03
C HIS A 55 17.72 6.34 6.15
N ASP A 56 17.65 5.73 7.32
CA ASP A 56 18.30 4.44 7.62
C ASP A 56 17.75 3.33 6.73
N CYS A 57 16.41 3.24 6.63
CA CYS A 57 15.77 2.27 5.74
C CYS A 57 16.13 2.52 4.27
N ALA A 58 16.16 3.78 3.82
CA ALA A 58 16.56 4.11 2.44
C ALA A 58 18.01 3.70 2.13
N MET A 59 18.92 3.84 3.10
CA MET A 59 20.30 3.39 2.95
C MET A 59 20.38 1.86 2.82
N ILE A 60 19.66 1.11 3.67
CA ILE A 60 19.58 -0.36 3.58
C ILE A 60 19.02 -0.78 2.22
N CYS A 61 17.91 -0.17 1.78
CA CYS A 61 17.29 -0.45 0.50
C CYS A 61 18.27 -0.25 -0.68
N ARG A 62 18.98 0.88 -0.72
CA ARG A 62 19.96 1.16 -1.79
C ARG A 62 21.11 0.16 -1.79
N ASN A 63 21.59 -0.26 -0.62
CA ASN A 63 22.62 -1.29 -0.50
C ASN A 63 22.12 -2.67 -0.94
N GLN A 64 20.89 -3.01 -0.57
CA GLN A 64 20.25 -4.27 -0.92
C GLN A 64 20.08 -4.39 -2.44
N TYR A 65 19.63 -3.34 -3.12
CA TYR A 65 19.32 -3.33 -4.55
C TYR A 65 20.37 -2.62 -5.42
N ASN A 66 21.63 -2.64 -4.97
CA ASN A 66 22.74 -1.93 -5.60
C ASN A 66 23.17 -2.46 -6.99
N THR A 67 22.73 -3.66 -7.40
CA THR A 67 23.07 -4.25 -8.71
C THR A 67 21.82 -4.53 -9.57
N PRO A 68 21.92 -4.45 -10.91
CA PRO A 68 20.81 -4.77 -11.81
C PRO A 68 20.20 -6.16 -11.55
N ALA A 69 21.04 -7.19 -11.35
CA ALA A 69 20.57 -8.56 -11.11
C ALA A 69 19.69 -8.69 -9.85
N LYS A 70 19.99 -7.93 -8.78
CA LYS A 70 19.15 -7.94 -7.57
C LYS A 70 17.82 -7.20 -7.79
N ARG A 71 17.83 -6.16 -8.63
CA ARG A 71 16.63 -5.41 -9.00
C ARG A 71 15.73 -6.20 -9.93
N GLU A 72 16.30 -6.87 -10.92
CA GLU A 72 15.61 -7.81 -11.79
C GLU A 72 14.97 -8.93 -10.96
N LYS A 73 15.71 -9.54 -10.03
CA LYS A 73 15.16 -10.54 -9.12
C LYS A 73 13.96 -10.02 -8.34
N LEU A 74 14.04 -8.81 -7.78
CA LEU A 74 12.92 -8.19 -7.07
C LEU A 74 11.70 -8.02 -7.99
N VAL A 75 11.89 -7.42 -9.16
CA VAL A 75 10.80 -7.18 -10.11
C VAL A 75 10.16 -8.50 -10.54
N ASP A 76 10.97 -9.52 -10.83
CA ASP A 76 10.48 -10.85 -11.20
C ASP A 76 9.67 -11.51 -10.07
N THR A 77 10.18 -11.44 -8.83
CA THR A 77 9.45 -11.94 -7.64
C THR A 77 8.10 -11.24 -7.46
N LEU A 78 8.03 -9.92 -7.69
CA LEU A 78 6.79 -9.15 -7.54
C LEU A 78 5.78 -9.46 -8.65
N ILE A 79 6.23 -9.52 -9.90
CA ILE A 79 5.35 -9.83 -11.06
C ILE A 79 4.84 -11.27 -10.99
N LYS A 80 5.67 -12.20 -10.54
CA LYS A 80 5.30 -13.62 -10.39
C LYS A 80 4.73 -13.97 -9.01
N ALA A 81 4.32 -12.97 -8.23
CA ALA A 81 3.75 -13.21 -6.90
C ALA A 81 2.61 -14.25 -6.98
N ASP A 82 2.68 -15.21 -6.07
CA ASP A 82 1.74 -16.31 -5.89
C ASP A 82 1.20 -16.25 -4.46
N PRO A 83 -0.10 -16.51 -4.22
CA PRO A 83 -0.67 -16.56 -2.87
C PRO A 83 0.14 -17.43 -1.88
N LYS A 84 0.78 -18.50 -2.37
CA LYS A 84 1.55 -19.45 -1.55
C LYS A 84 2.92 -18.92 -1.10
N ASP A 85 3.44 -17.90 -1.77
CA ASP A 85 4.79 -17.34 -1.54
C ASP A 85 4.74 -15.89 -1.01
N SER A 86 3.54 -15.43 -0.65
CA SER A 86 3.19 -14.04 -0.25
C SER A 86 3.97 -13.53 0.97
N GLU A 87 4.59 -14.40 1.77
CA GLU A 87 5.35 -14.01 2.97
C GLU A 87 6.84 -13.72 2.71
N SER A 88 7.37 -13.99 1.52
CA SER A 88 8.83 -13.96 1.29
C SER A 88 9.48 -12.57 1.29
N LEU A 89 8.70 -11.50 1.13
CA LEU A 89 9.18 -10.11 1.12
C LEU A 89 8.19 -9.20 1.82
N ASP A 90 8.63 -8.44 2.82
CA ASP A 90 7.77 -7.48 3.52
C ASP A 90 7.26 -6.41 2.55
N PHE A 91 5.95 -6.19 2.50
CA PHE A 91 5.35 -5.20 1.60
C PHE A 91 5.73 -3.76 1.97
N GLU A 92 6.08 -3.51 3.24
CA GLU A 92 6.57 -2.21 3.68
C GLU A 92 7.92 -1.86 3.03
N GLU A 93 8.76 -2.86 2.79
CA GLU A 93 10.01 -2.71 2.03
C GLU A 93 9.73 -2.46 0.54
N VAL A 94 8.71 -3.10 -0.03
CA VAL A 94 8.28 -2.84 -1.43
C VAL A 94 7.81 -1.40 -1.61
N LYS A 95 6.99 -0.88 -0.67
CA LYS A 95 6.58 0.54 -0.67
C LYS A 95 7.80 1.47 -0.64
N LEU A 96 8.83 1.13 0.13
CA LEU A 96 10.07 1.91 0.18
C LEU A 96 10.81 1.92 -1.15
N VAL A 97 10.97 0.75 -1.79
CA VAL A 97 11.60 0.67 -3.12
C VAL A 97 10.86 1.55 -4.13
N LEU A 98 9.53 1.48 -4.17
CA LEU A 98 8.69 2.31 -5.04
C LEU A 98 8.88 3.80 -4.78
N ALA A 99 8.82 4.24 -3.53
CA ALA A 99 8.97 5.63 -3.20
C ALA A 99 10.35 6.18 -3.58
N LEU A 100 11.42 5.40 -3.41
CA LEU A 100 12.75 5.81 -3.87
C LEU A 100 12.85 5.86 -5.40
N ALA A 101 12.27 4.89 -6.10
CA ALA A 101 12.17 4.93 -7.56
C ALA A 101 11.42 6.19 -8.04
N TRP A 102 10.31 6.54 -7.38
CA TRP A 102 9.54 7.75 -7.69
C TRP A 102 10.34 9.03 -7.42
N GLN A 103 11.05 9.06 -6.29
CA GLN A 103 11.94 10.18 -5.95
C GLN A 103 13.02 10.38 -7.02
N LYS A 104 13.57 9.29 -7.55
CA LYS A 104 14.54 9.36 -8.65
C LYS A 104 13.89 9.83 -9.94
N ALA A 105 12.73 9.27 -10.32
CA ALA A 105 12.00 9.64 -11.52
C ALA A 105 11.62 11.14 -11.55
N ARG A 106 11.29 11.73 -10.40
CA ARG A 106 11.02 13.18 -10.27
C ARG A 106 12.19 14.05 -10.79
N ARG A 107 13.44 13.59 -10.66
CA ARG A 107 14.60 14.34 -11.17
C ARG A 107 14.57 14.53 -12.70
N TYR A 108 13.78 13.73 -13.41
CA TYR A 108 13.60 13.81 -14.87
C TYR A 108 12.39 14.65 -15.29
N GLY A 109 11.86 15.52 -14.42
CA GLY A 109 10.84 16.52 -14.79
C GLY A 109 9.40 16.05 -14.68
N LEU A 110 9.16 14.95 -13.97
CA LEU A 110 7.83 14.40 -13.78
C LEU A 110 7.23 14.95 -12.47
N GLU A 111 6.74 16.20 -12.52
CA GLU A 111 6.26 16.96 -11.34
C GLU A 111 5.11 16.29 -10.58
N SER A 112 4.30 15.48 -11.27
CA SER A 112 3.16 14.74 -10.69
C SER A 112 3.58 13.70 -9.63
N TYR A 113 4.86 13.36 -9.54
CA TYR A 113 5.36 12.34 -8.61
C TYR A 113 5.71 12.89 -7.22
N GLY A 114 5.84 14.21 -7.04
CA GLY A 114 5.95 14.80 -5.70
C GLY A 114 4.72 14.51 -4.83
N GLN A 115 3.53 14.61 -5.42
CA GLN A 115 2.27 14.32 -4.74
C GLN A 115 2.14 12.85 -4.31
N ILE A 116 2.73 11.92 -5.07
CA ILE A 116 2.78 10.49 -4.69
C ILE A 116 3.56 10.31 -3.40
N LEU A 117 4.73 10.93 -3.32
CA LEU A 117 5.57 10.82 -2.13
C LEU A 117 4.90 11.48 -0.93
N ASP A 118 4.21 12.59 -1.13
CA ASP A 118 3.43 13.24 -0.07
C ASP A 118 2.24 12.37 0.37
N GLU A 119 1.54 11.70 -0.55
CA GLU A 119 0.45 10.77 -0.24
C GLU A 119 0.95 9.51 0.47
N MET A 120 2.06 8.94 0.02
CA MET A 120 2.69 7.79 0.68
C MET A 120 3.25 8.17 2.06
N ALA A 121 3.85 9.35 2.20
CA ALA A 121 4.38 9.85 3.47
C ALA A 121 3.29 10.22 4.47
N LYS A 122 2.10 10.62 4.03
CA LYS A 122 0.94 10.81 4.92
C LYS A 122 0.51 9.50 5.57
N ALA A 123 0.80 8.35 4.96
CA ALA A 123 0.61 6.98 5.47
C ALA A 123 -0.83 6.56 5.83
N GLU A 124 -1.71 7.48 6.21
CA GLU A 124 -3.07 7.22 6.68
C GLU A 124 -3.86 6.37 5.69
N ARG A 125 -3.73 6.66 4.40
CA ARG A 125 -4.50 5.99 3.33
C ARG A 125 -4.14 4.53 3.10
N TYR A 126 -2.90 4.13 3.41
CA TYR A 126 -2.39 2.79 3.10
C TYR A 126 -1.99 1.98 4.36
N GLU A 127 -2.10 2.58 5.55
CA GLU A 127 -1.70 1.93 6.82
C GLU A 127 -2.80 1.93 7.89
N ILE A 128 -3.81 2.78 7.77
CA ILE A 128 -4.89 2.88 8.76
C ILE A 128 -6.16 2.23 8.22
N GLY A 129 -6.56 1.12 8.84
CA GLY A 129 -7.81 0.44 8.54
C GLY A 129 -7.60 -1.01 8.16
N ASP A 130 -8.55 -1.53 7.38
CA ASP A 130 -8.51 -2.89 6.84
C ASP A 130 -7.41 -3.02 5.77
N GLU A 131 -6.60 -4.09 5.85
CA GLU A 131 -5.41 -4.27 5.00
C GLU A 131 -5.80 -4.54 3.53
N GLU A 132 -6.92 -5.21 3.28
CA GLU A 132 -7.45 -5.44 1.94
C GLU A 132 -7.85 -4.11 1.31
N GLU A 133 -8.61 -3.28 2.03
CA GLU A 133 -9.01 -1.96 1.55
C GLU A 133 -7.79 -1.04 1.32
N CYS A 134 -6.84 -1.00 2.25
CA CYS A 134 -5.59 -0.24 2.09
C CYS A 134 -4.83 -0.67 0.82
N SER A 135 -4.76 -1.98 0.59
CA SER A 135 -4.09 -2.56 -0.59
C SER A 135 -4.82 -2.22 -1.89
N ARG A 136 -6.15 -2.24 -1.88
CA ARG A 136 -6.98 -1.86 -3.02
C ARG A 136 -6.80 -0.38 -3.37
N LEU A 137 -6.81 0.50 -2.38
CA LEU A 137 -6.56 1.94 -2.57
C LEU A 137 -5.17 2.19 -3.15
N PHE A 138 -4.15 1.51 -2.61
CA PHE A 138 -2.78 1.57 -3.11
C PHE A 138 -2.71 1.19 -4.61
N VAL A 139 -3.28 0.04 -4.98
CA VAL A 139 -3.26 -0.42 -6.38
C VAL A 139 -4.01 0.54 -7.31
N GLN A 140 -5.18 1.04 -6.91
CA GLN A 140 -5.95 1.99 -7.71
C GLN A 140 -5.14 3.26 -8.00
N ASP A 141 -4.43 3.75 -6.98
CA ASP A 141 -3.64 4.96 -7.10
C ASP A 141 -2.39 4.74 -7.95
N MET A 142 -1.78 3.56 -7.89
CA MET A 142 -0.71 3.16 -8.81
C MET A 142 -1.20 2.97 -10.25
N GLN A 143 -2.36 2.33 -10.46
CA GLN A 143 -2.96 2.12 -11.79
C GLN A 143 -3.23 3.44 -12.52
N LYS A 144 -3.83 4.42 -11.84
CA LYS A 144 -4.06 5.77 -12.40
C LYS A 144 -2.76 6.42 -12.88
N ARG A 145 -1.65 6.11 -12.22
CA ARG A 145 -0.33 6.71 -12.46
C ARG A 145 0.48 5.94 -13.49
N PHE A 146 0.26 4.63 -13.56
CA PHE A 146 0.87 3.76 -14.54
C PHE A 146 0.61 4.20 -15.98
N MET A 147 -0.56 4.82 -16.24
CA MET A 147 -0.90 5.37 -17.55
C MET A 147 0.05 6.46 -18.05
N TRP A 148 0.80 7.10 -17.15
CA TRP A 148 1.79 8.15 -17.48
C TRP A 148 3.21 7.59 -17.61
N LEU A 149 3.42 6.32 -17.30
CA LEU A 149 4.72 5.65 -17.46
C LEU A 149 4.87 5.12 -18.88
N ASN A 150 6.12 5.02 -19.33
CA ASN A 150 6.46 4.45 -20.63
C ASN A 150 6.49 2.92 -20.58
N ALA A 151 5.38 2.31 -20.19
CA ALA A 151 5.22 0.86 -20.09
C ALA A 151 4.98 0.20 -21.47
N GLU A 152 5.43 -1.04 -21.61
CA GLU A 152 5.14 -1.89 -22.78
C GLU A 152 3.63 -2.21 -22.86
N VAL A 153 3.16 -2.61 -24.04
CA VAL A 153 1.73 -2.93 -24.27
C VAL A 153 1.28 -4.07 -23.36
N ASP A 154 2.09 -5.13 -23.25
CA ASP A 154 1.77 -6.29 -22.43
C ASP A 154 1.68 -5.93 -20.94
N ASP A 155 2.55 -5.03 -20.46
CA ASP A 155 2.51 -4.55 -19.07
C ASP A 155 1.25 -3.70 -18.80
N LYS A 156 0.79 -2.92 -19.79
CA LYS A 156 -0.49 -2.18 -19.69
C LYS A 156 -1.69 -3.11 -19.64
N ILE A 157 -1.66 -4.18 -20.43
CA ILE A 157 -2.69 -5.21 -20.38
C ILE A 157 -2.69 -5.84 -18.99
N ALA A 158 -1.55 -6.34 -18.51
CA ALA A 158 -1.40 -6.95 -17.19
C ALA A 158 -1.86 -6.01 -16.05
N MET A 159 -1.51 -4.72 -16.12
CA MET A 159 -1.97 -3.73 -15.14
C MET A 159 -3.50 -3.56 -15.16
N SER A 160 -4.12 -3.57 -16.34
CA SER A 160 -5.57 -3.43 -16.49
C SER A 160 -6.36 -4.68 -16.08
N THR A 161 -5.76 -5.86 -16.22
CA THR A 161 -6.40 -7.16 -15.92
C THR A 161 -6.14 -7.66 -14.51
N LEU A 162 -5.28 -6.98 -13.74
CA LEU A 162 -4.80 -7.38 -12.42
C LEU A 162 -5.88 -7.98 -11.49
N TRP A 163 -7.01 -7.29 -11.31
CA TRP A 163 -8.09 -7.74 -10.41
C TRP A 163 -9.03 -8.80 -11.01
N TYR A 164 -8.96 -9.03 -12.31
CA TYR A 164 -9.61 -10.18 -12.94
C TYR A 164 -8.79 -11.46 -12.76
N GLU A 165 -7.47 -11.33 -12.61
CA GLU A 165 -6.54 -12.46 -12.50
C GLU A 165 -6.32 -12.95 -11.08
N THR A 166 -6.52 -12.09 -10.06
CA THR A 166 -6.38 -12.47 -8.66
C THR A 166 -7.45 -11.80 -7.79
N SER A 167 -8.03 -12.57 -6.87
CA SER A 167 -8.84 -12.06 -5.76
C SER A 167 -8.02 -11.81 -4.49
N ASP A 168 -6.74 -12.21 -4.48
CA ASP A 168 -5.83 -11.98 -3.37
C ASP A 168 -5.24 -10.56 -3.47
N TYR A 169 -5.53 -9.74 -2.47
CA TYR A 169 -5.12 -8.34 -2.43
C TYR A 169 -3.61 -8.16 -2.29
N ASP A 170 -2.90 -9.10 -1.64
CA ASP A 170 -1.46 -9.05 -1.46
C ASP A 170 -0.74 -9.40 -2.77
N VAL A 171 -1.23 -10.42 -3.49
CA VAL A 171 -0.76 -10.72 -4.84
C VAL A 171 -1.00 -9.53 -5.78
N GLY A 172 -2.20 -8.92 -5.72
CA GLY A 172 -2.54 -7.76 -6.54
C GLY A 172 -1.58 -6.59 -6.32
N ARG A 173 -1.38 -6.16 -5.07
CA ARG A 173 -0.48 -5.04 -4.76
C ARG A 173 0.98 -5.32 -5.11
N ARG A 174 1.46 -6.57 -4.97
CA ARG A 174 2.82 -6.96 -5.36
C ARG A 174 3.01 -6.91 -6.86
N ARG A 175 2.12 -7.54 -7.63
CA ARG A 175 2.18 -7.52 -9.10
C ARG A 175 2.10 -6.10 -9.65
N CYS A 176 1.18 -5.30 -9.12
CA CYS A 176 1.07 -3.88 -9.45
C CYS A 176 2.40 -3.15 -9.20
N SER A 177 3.02 -3.36 -8.04
CA SER A 177 4.32 -2.77 -7.69
C SER A 177 5.44 -3.20 -8.64
N GLY A 178 5.51 -4.48 -9.01
CA GLY A 178 6.49 -5.01 -9.96
C GLY A 178 6.36 -4.38 -11.34
N LEU A 179 5.13 -4.26 -11.86
CA LEU A 179 4.84 -3.60 -13.14
C LEU A 179 5.26 -2.12 -13.11
N VAL A 180 4.92 -1.39 -12.04
CA VAL A 180 5.31 0.02 -11.87
C VAL A 180 6.84 0.16 -11.87
N LEU A 181 7.56 -0.66 -11.10
CA LEU A 181 9.02 -0.62 -11.07
C LEU A 181 9.64 -0.92 -12.43
N LYS A 182 9.12 -1.92 -13.17
CA LYS A 182 9.55 -2.21 -14.55
C LYS A 182 9.35 -0.99 -15.45
N ALA A 183 8.17 -0.41 -15.44
CA ALA A 183 7.82 0.74 -16.30
C ALA A 183 8.58 2.04 -15.94
N MET A 184 9.15 2.11 -14.74
CA MET A 184 10.01 3.22 -14.29
C MET A 184 11.50 3.03 -14.64
N GLY A 185 11.89 1.91 -15.26
CA GLY A 185 13.30 1.62 -15.55
C GLY A 185 14.12 1.29 -14.30
N PHE A 186 13.47 0.77 -13.24
CA PHE A 186 14.15 0.49 -11.98
C PHE A 186 15.31 -0.51 -12.12
N ILE A 187 15.24 -1.45 -13.05
CA ILE A 187 16.30 -2.46 -13.23
C ILE A 187 17.61 -1.78 -13.66
N GLU A 188 17.52 -0.81 -14.55
CA GLU A 188 18.66 -0.07 -15.10
C GLU A 188 19.11 1.01 -14.11
N ASP A 189 18.16 1.81 -13.64
CA ASP A 189 18.45 3.02 -12.88
C ASP A 189 18.60 2.75 -11.38
N GLY A 190 17.86 1.82 -10.80
CA GLY A 190 17.75 1.64 -9.36
C GLY A 190 16.98 2.76 -8.66
N CYS A 191 17.17 2.85 -7.34
CA CYS A 191 16.51 3.78 -6.43
C CYS A 191 17.39 4.99 -6.03
#